data_AF-A0A7K2MZC0-F1
#
_entry.id   AF-A0A7K2MZC0-F1
#
_cell.length_a   1.000
_cell.length_b   1.000
_cell.length_c   1.000
_cell.angle_alpha   90.00
_cell.angle_beta   90.00
_cell.angle_gamma   90.00
#
_symmetry.space_group_name_H-M   'P 1'
#
loop_
_entity.id
_entity.type
_entity.pdbx_description
1 polymer ?
#
loop_
_entity_poly.entity_id
_entity_poly.type
_entity_poly.pdbx_seq_one_letter_code
_entity_poly.pdbx_strand_id
1 'polypeptide(L)'
;MITVASVGDLILDEPDPASFLAPSAPLLSAADVTVGHVEVPHSTTTAQQSTDVPAPPADPAALTALAEAGFDIVTLAGNHIYDAGDTGVTDTVAHARRAGLATVGAGTNLDEARTPAVVERGGLRIGVLSYNCVGPRESWATSRKAGCAYVHVLTHYELDHASPGGPPKTYTFADPDSLTRLQTDVAALRERADVVLV
;
A
#
# COMPACT_ATOMS: atom_id res chain seq x y z
N MET A 1 4.64 21.42 16.53
CA MET A 1 5.22 20.90 15.28
C MET A 1 5.05 19.40 15.36
N ILE A 2 4.53 18.76 14.32
CA ILE A 2 4.36 17.31 14.25
C ILE A 2 5.36 16.75 13.23
N THR A 3 5.95 15.60 13.52
CA THR A 3 6.91 14.91 12.66
C THR A 3 6.30 13.62 12.16
N VAL A 4 6.25 13.44 10.84
CA VAL A 4 5.85 12.19 10.20
C VAL A 4 7.06 11.57 9.53
N ALA A 5 7.37 10.33 9.88
CA ALA A 5 8.35 9.50 9.17
C ALA A 5 7.64 8.59 8.18
N SER A 6 8.20 8.42 6.98
CA SER A 6 7.69 7.49 5.98
C SER A 6 8.83 6.62 5.47
N VAL A 7 8.60 5.31 5.46
CA VAL A 7 9.50 4.30 4.90
C VAL A 7 8.87 3.74 3.64
N GLY A 8 9.68 3.52 2.61
CA GLY A 8 9.25 2.87 1.37
C GLY A 8 9.01 1.37 1.57
N ASP A 9 9.21 0.60 0.50
CA ASP A 9 8.89 -0.82 0.43
C ASP A 9 9.62 -1.64 1.50
N LEU A 10 8.84 -2.27 2.36
CA LEU A 10 9.26 -3.21 3.38
C LEU A 10 8.97 -4.62 2.88
N ILE A 11 10.06 -5.32 2.57
CA ILE A 11 10.07 -6.74 2.24
C ILE A 11 10.81 -7.42 3.39
N LEU A 12 10.06 -8.01 4.32
CA LEU A 12 10.57 -8.67 5.52
C LEU A 12 10.37 -10.20 5.40
N ASP A 13 10.98 -10.78 4.38
CA ASP A 13 10.86 -12.19 3.99
C ASP A 13 11.98 -13.09 4.55
N GLU A 14 12.94 -12.50 5.27
CA GLU A 14 14.03 -13.20 5.94
C GLU A 14 13.76 -13.41 7.45
N PRO A 15 14.36 -14.44 8.08
CA PRO A 15 14.27 -14.64 9.53
C PRO A 15 14.83 -13.45 10.33
N ASP A 16 14.37 -13.33 11.58
CA ASP A 16 14.76 -12.25 12.50
C ASP A 16 14.48 -10.83 11.94
N PRO A 17 13.21 -10.52 11.59
CA PRO A 17 12.85 -9.26 10.94
C PRO A 17 13.17 -8.02 11.79
N ALA A 18 13.18 -8.16 13.12
CA ALA A 18 13.52 -7.07 14.04
C ALA A 18 14.96 -6.57 13.86
N SER A 19 15.90 -7.45 13.49
CA SER A 19 17.31 -7.09 13.31
C SER A 19 17.53 -6.06 12.19
N PHE A 20 16.75 -6.14 11.10
CA PHE A 20 16.83 -5.21 9.99
C PHE A 20 16.34 -3.81 10.37
N LEU A 21 15.38 -3.72 11.30
CA LEU A 21 14.77 -2.47 11.74
C LEU A 21 15.53 -1.83 12.90
N ALA A 22 16.22 -2.62 13.72
CA ALA A 22 16.86 -2.19 14.96
C ALA A 22 17.74 -0.93 14.83
N PRO A 23 18.57 -0.75 13.77
CA PRO A 23 19.38 0.46 13.61
C PRO A 23 18.54 1.73 13.40
N SER A 24 17.36 1.59 12.80
CA SER A 24 16.45 2.69 12.47
C SER A 24 15.35 2.92 13.51
N ALA A 25 15.05 1.91 14.34
CA ALA A 25 13.96 1.96 15.32
C ALA A 25 14.01 3.20 16.26
N PRO A 26 15.17 3.68 16.76
CA PRO A 26 15.20 4.91 17.56
C PRO A 26 14.76 6.16 16.79
N LEU A 27 15.01 6.22 15.48
CA LEU A 27 14.57 7.33 14.63
C LEU A 27 13.07 7.22 14.32
N LEU A 28 12.60 6.01 13.98
CA LEU A 28 11.20 5.75 13.66
C LEU A 28 10.30 6.02 14.87
N SER A 29 10.66 5.49 16.04
CA SER A 29 9.90 5.70 17.29
C SER A 29 9.97 7.14 17.84
N ALA A 30 10.91 7.96 17.37
CA ALA A 30 11.00 9.37 17.76
C ALA A 30 10.05 10.27 16.94
N ALA A 31 9.52 9.80 15.80
CA ALA A 31 8.51 10.53 15.06
C ALA A 31 7.15 10.47 15.79
N ASP A 32 6.29 11.47 15.56
CA ASP A 32 4.94 11.47 16.13
C ASP A 32 4.05 10.43 15.44
N VAL A 33 4.25 10.23 14.13
CA VAL A 33 3.64 9.16 13.33
C VAL A 33 4.69 8.56 12.40
N THR A 34 4.76 7.24 12.35
CA THR A 34 5.55 6.50 11.36
C THR A 34 4.67 5.67 10.44
N VAL A 35 4.88 5.83 9.13
CA VAL A 35 4.20 5.10 8.06
C VAL A 35 5.19 4.21 7.32
N GLY A 36 4.81 2.96 7.05
CA GLY A 36 5.59 2.03 6.22
C GLY A 36 4.78 1.46 5.08
N HIS A 37 5.42 1.10 3.97
CA HIS A 37 4.79 0.34 2.90
C HIS A 37 5.11 -1.15 3.04
N VAL A 38 4.10 -1.98 3.29
CA VAL A 38 4.28 -3.43 3.28
C VAL A 38 3.96 -3.93 1.88
N GLU A 39 5.02 -4.29 1.14
CA GLU A 39 4.93 -4.62 -0.29
C GLU A 39 4.35 -6.03 -0.49
N VAL A 40 4.78 -6.99 0.33
CA VAL A 40 4.49 -8.42 0.15
C VAL A 40 3.42 -8.94 1.11
N PRO A 41 2.66 -9.98 0.72
CA PRO A 41 1.68 -10.60 1.61
C PRO A 41 2.36 -11.20 2.84
N HIS A 42 1.69 -11.16 3.98
CA HIS A 42 2.14 -11.76 5.23
C HIS A 42 1.10 -12.80 5.67
N SER A 43 1.36 -14.06 5.34
CA SER A 43 0.42 -15.17 5.49
C SER A 43 1.16 -16.51 5.59
N THR A 44 0.54 -17.51 6.22
CA THR A 44 1.03 -18.89 6.21
C THR A 44 0.45 -19.72 5.06
N THR A 45 -0.30 -19.10 4.15
CA THR A 45 -0.83 -19.78 2.95
C THR A 45 0.31 -20.19 2.02
N THR A 46 0.07 -21.26 1.27
CA THR A 46 0.97 -21.70 0.18
C THR A 46 0.43 -21.34 -1.20
N ALA A 47 -0.68 -20.57 -1.24
CA ALA A 47 -1.25 -20.07 -2.47
C ALA A 47 -0.29 -19.11 -3.18
N GLN A 48 -0.20 -19.24 -4.50
CA GLN A 48 0.57 -18.35 -5.36
C GLN A 48 -0.34 -17.92 -6.52
N GLN A 49 -0.49 -16.61 -6.69
CA GLN A 49 -1.39 -15.96 -7.64
C GLN A 49 -0.69 -14.83 -8.44
N SER A 50 0.64 -14.76 -8.38
CA SER A 50 1.40 -13.81 -9.18
C SER A 50 1.40 -14.16 -10.66
N THR A 51 1.22 -13.15 -11.51
CA THR A 51 1.30 -13.23 -12.97
C THR A 51 2.62 -12.66 -13.52
N ASP A 52 3.51 -12.20 -12.64
CA ASP A 52 4.82 -11.63 -12.96
C ASP A 52 5.89 -12.33 -12.08
N VAL A 53 6.97 -11.65 -11.72
CA VAL A 53 7.95 -12.12 -10.72
C VAL A 53 7.23 -12.32 -9.39
N PRO A 54 7.10 -13.56 -8.88
CA PRO A 54 6.34 -13.82 -7.66
C PRO A 54 7.11 -13.36 -6.42
N ALA A 55 6.42 -12.68 -5.51
CA ALA A 55 6.84 -12.49 -4.14
C ALA A 55 6.12 -13.52 -3.24
N PRO A 56 6.84 -14.51 -2.66
CA PRO A 56 6.22 -15.44 -1.73
C PRO A 56 5.72 -14.71 -0.47
N PRO A 57 4.68 -15.21 0.20
CA PRO A 57 4.21 -14.60 1.44
C PRO A 57 5.29 -14.71 2.54
N ALA A 58 5.49 -13.62 3.26
CA ALA A 58 6.37 -13.54 4.42
C ALA A 58 5.68 -14.04 5.70
N ASP A 59 6.48 -14.36 6.73
CA ASP A 59 5.96 -14.75 8.05
C ASP A 59 5.16 -13.59 8.67
N PRO A 60 3.88 -13.79 9.05
CA PRO A 60 3.11 -12.75 9.72
C PRO A 60 3.72 -12.14 10.98
N ALA A 61 4.65 -12.84 11.65
CA ALA A 61 5.39 -12.31 12.79
C ALA A 61 6.22 -11.06 12.45
N ALA A 62 6.61 -10.88 11.18
CA ALA A 62 7.33 -9.68 10.74
C ALA A 62 6.52 -8.38 10.90
N LEU A 63 5.19 -8.46 10.87
CA LEU A 63 4.33 -7.30 11.11
C LEU A 63 4.37 -6.85 12.59
N THR A 64 4.59 -7.76 13.53
CA THR A 64 4.84 -7.40 14.93
C THR A 64 6.15 -6.63 15.07
N ALA A 65 7.20 -7.05 14.35
CA ALA A 65 8.49 -6.35 14.37
C ALA A 65 8.38 -4.91 13.85
N LEU A 66 7.49 -4.64 12.89
CA LEU A 66 7.18 -3.27 12.46
C LEU A 66 6.54 -2.46 13.60
N ALA A 67 5.51 -2.99 14.26
CA ALA A 67 4.90 -2.29 15.39
C ALA A 67 5.94 -1.99 16.50
N GLU A 68 6.79 -2.96 16.83
CA GLU A 68 7.86 -2.81 17.83
C GLU A 68 8.95 -1.82 17.42
N ALA A 69 9.22 -1.67 16.12
CA ALA A 69 10.16 -0.69 15.58
C ALA A 69 9.60 0.74 15.57
N GLY A 70 8.32 0.93 15.92
CA GLY A 70 7.66 2.23 16.05
C GLY A 70 6.80 2.64 14.87
N PHE A 71 6.38 1.71 14.00
CA PHE A 71 5.40 1.99 12.96
C PHE A 71 3.98 2.10 13.54
N ASP A 72 3.23 3.12 13.12
CA ASP A 72 1.82 3.31 13.51
C ASP A 72 0.86 2.86 12.40
N ILE A 73 1.24 3.08 11.15
CA ILE A 73 0.41 2.84 9.97
C ILE A 73 1.21 2.03 8.94
N VAL A 74 0.59 1.00 8.38
CA VAL A 74 1.08 0.32 7.18
C VAL A 74 0.16 0.56 6.00
N THR A 75 0.76 0.98 4.90
CA THR A 75 0.14 1.07 3.60
C THR A 75 0.34 -0.25 2.87
N LEU A 76 -0.68 -0.70 2.14
CA LEU A 76 -0.74 -2.04 1.55
C LEU A 76 -1.07 -2.00 0.05
N ALA A 77 -1.25 -0.81 -0.55
CA ALA A 77 -1.55 -0.72 -1.98
C ALA A 77 -0.28 -0.87 -2.83
N GLY A 78 0.25 -2.09 -2.88
CA GLY A 78 1.38 -2.48 -3.72
C GLY A 78 0.96 -3.38 -4.87
N ASN A 79 1.88 -3.67 -5.79
CA ASN A 79 1.65 -4.63 -6.87
C ASN A 79 1.77 -6.08 -6.39
N HIS A 80 2.51 -6.34 -5.30
CA HIS A 80 2.68 -7.70 -4.76
C HIS A 80 1.66 -8.11 -3.70
N ILE A 81 0.80 -7.20 -3.22
CA ILE A 81 -0.17 -7.51 -2.14
C ILE A 81 -1.10 -8.69 -2.44
N TYR A 82 -1.32 -9.02 -3.72
CA TYR A 82 -2.19 -10.11 -4.18
C TYR A 82 -1.41 -11.36 -4.61
N ASP A 83 -0.09 -11.42 -4.42
CA ASP A 83 0.71 -12.57 -4.88
C ASP A 83 0.34 -13.88 -4.18
N ALA A 84 -0.31 -13.80 -3.01
CA ALA A 84 -0.90 -14.94 -2.29
C ALA A 84 -2.45 -14.99 -2.36
N GLY A 85 -3.03 -14.29 -3.33
CA GLY A 85 -4.47 -14.25 -3.61
C GLY A 85 -5.30 -13.56 -2.51
N ASP A 86 -6.61 -13.81 -2.54
CA ASP A 86 -7.55 -13.24 -1.55
C ASP A 86 -7.12 -13.53 -0.11
N THR A 87 -6.70 -14.77 0.18
CA THR A 87 -6.22 -15.18 1.51
C THR A 87 -5.00 -14.37 1.94
N GLY A 88 -4.03 -14.17 1.04
CA GLY A 88 -2.84 -13.35 1.32
C GLY A 88 -3.20 -11.93 1.73
N VAL A 89 -4.11 -11.28 0.97
CA VAL A 89 -4.57 -9.92 1.29
C VAL A 89 -5.27 -9.89 2.66
N THR A 90 -6.23 -10.78 2.88
CA THR A 90 -7.03 -10.77 4.11
C THR A 90 -6.20 -11.10 5.34
N ASP A 91 -5.26 -12.04 5.23
CA ASP A 91 -4.34 -12.39 6.30
C ASP A 91 -3.43 -11.22 6.64
N THR A 92 -2.82 -10.59 5.64
CA THR A 92 -1.93 -9.44 5.83
C THR A 92 -2.63 -8.32 6.60
N VAL A 93 -3.84 -7.93 6.16
CA VAL A 93 -4.64 -6.91 6.84
C VAL A 93 -4.97 -7.34 8.27
N ALA A 94 -5.39 -8.59 8.47
CA ALA A 94 -5.78 -9.09 9.79
C ALA A 94 -4.59 -9.22 10.76
N HIS A 95 -3.41 -9.64 10.28
CA HIS A 95 -2.20 -9.76 11.08
C HIS A 95 -1.63 -8.39 11.42
N ALA A 96 -1.62 -7.43 10.49
CA ALA A 96 -1.17 -6.06 10.76
C ALA A 96 -2.05 -5.38 11.82
N ARG A 97 -3.38 -5.48 11.68
CA ARG A 97 -4.33 -4.97 12.68
C ARG A 97 -4.13 -5.63 14.05
N ARG A 98 -3.85 -6.94 14.10
CA ARG A 98 -3.55 -7.66 15.35
C ARG A 98 -2.24 -7.24 16.00
N ALA A 99 -1.26 -6.83 15.20
CA ALA A 99 0.00 -6.24 15.68
C ALA A 99 -0.17 -4.79 16.18
N GLY A 100 -1.36 -4.19 16.06
CA GLY A 100 -1.63 -2.82 16.48
C GLY A 100 -1.40 -1.75 15.40
N LEU A 101 -1.14 -2.17 14.16
CA LEU A 101 -0.91 -1.26 13.04
C LEU A 101 -2.25 -0.82 12.42
N ALA A 102 -2.39 0.47 12.18
CA ALA A 102 -3.45 0.97 11.30
C ALA A 102 -3.13 0.53 9.86
N THR A 103 -4.13 0.12 9.09
CA THR A 103 -3.95 -0.43 7.73
C THR A 103 -4.72 0.42 6.73
N VAL A 104 -4.14 0.61 5.54
CA VAL A 104 -4.79 1.33 4.43
C VAL A 104 -4.31 0.80 3.09
N GLY A 105 -5.16 0.88 2.06
CA GLY A 105 -4.78 0.60 0.68
C GLY A 105 -5.08 -0.81 0.22
N ALA A 106 -5.46 -1.73 1.11
CA ALA A 106 -5.93 -3.07 0.77
C ALA A 106 -7.07 -3.53 1.68
N GLY A 107 -7.91 -4.43 1.17
CA GLY A 107 -9.07 -4.94 1.91
C GLY A 107 -9.77 -6.07 1.17
N THR A 108 -10.87 -6.55 1.75
CA THR A 108 -11.71 -7.63 1.18
C THR A 108 -12.47 -7.22 -0.09
N ASN A 109 -12.56 -5.91 -0.33
CA ASN A 109 -13.19 -5.29 -1.49
C ASN A 109 -12.66 -3.85 -1.66
N LEU A 110 -13.05 -3.20 -2.76
CA LEU A 110 -12.58 -1.88 -3.12
C LEU A 110 -12.98 -0.78 -2.12
N ASP A 111 -14.15 -0.88 -1.48
CA ASP A 111 -14.59 0.12 -0.50
C ASP A 111 -13.75 0.02 0.79
N GLU A 112 -13.44 -1.20 1.25
CA GLU A 112 -12.51 -1.40 2.38
C GLU A 112 -11.10 -0.93 2.02
N ALA A 113 -10.59 -1.29 0.83
CA ALA A 113 -9.23 -0.91 0.41
C ALA A 113 -9.05 0.62 0.32
N ARG A 114 -10.12 1.35 0.02
CA ARG A 114 -10.15 2.83 -0.06
C ARG A 114 -10.40 3.51 1.29
N THR A 115 -10.70 2.74 2.34
CA THR A 115 -10.95 3.31 3.67
C THR A 115 -9.64 3.86 4.24
N PRO A 116 -9.57 5.17 4.58
CA PRO A 116 -8.34 5.76 5.08
C PRO A 116 -7.98 5.25 6.47
N ALA A 117 -6.69 5.14 6.75
CA ALA A 117 -6.20 5.05 8.12
C ALA A 117 -6.19 6.45 8.73
N VAL A 118 -6.70 6.60 9.96
CA VAL A 118 -6.68 7.89 10.68
C VAL A 118 -6.14 7.66 12.08
N VAL A 119 -5.10 8.40 12.45
CA VAL A 119 -4.51 8.38 13.79
C VAL A 119 -4.52 9.78 14.39
N GLU A 120 -4.62 9.87 15.71
CA GLU A 120 -4.55 11.14 16.43
C GLU A 120 -3.23 11.25 17.20
N ARG A 121 -2.51 12.36 17.00
CA ARG A 121 -1.24 12.68 17.68
C ARG A 121 -1.13 14.17 17.92
N GLY A 122 -0.76 14.56 19.15
CA GLY A 122 -0.64 15.97 19.51
C GLY A 122 -1.91 16.80 19.27
N GLY A 123 -3.09 16.19 19.35
CA GLY A 123 -4.39 16.83 19.08
C GLY A 123 -4.70 17.07 17.58
N LEU A 124 -3.90 16.51 16.67
CA LEU A 124 -4.14 16.53 15.22
C LEU A 124 -4.55 15.15 14.73
N ARG A 125 -5.54 15.10 13.84
CA ARG A 125 -5.92 13.89 13.10
C ARG A 125 -5.11 13.81 11.82
N ILE A 126 -4.28 12.77 11.69
CA ILE A 126 -3.49 12.48 10.50
C ILE A 126 -4.18 11.34 9.76
N GLY A 127 -4.65 11.63 8.55
CA GLY A 127 -5.27 10.66 7.64
C GLY A 127 -4.30 10.22 6.55
N VAL A 128 -4.31 8.92 6.25
CA VAL A 128 -3.49 8.31 5.19
C VAL A 128 -4.41 7.59 4.20
N LEU A 129 -4.15 7.80 2.91
CA LEU A 129 -4.65 7.02 1.79
C LEU A 129 -3.47 6.30 1.12
N SER A 130 -3.75 5.21 0.41
CA SER A 130 -2.72 4.45 -0.31
C SER A 130 -3.34 3.84 -1.55
N TYR A 131 -2.71 4.08 -2.71
CA TYR A 131 -3.22 3.70 -4.03
C TYR A 131 -2.11 3.17 -4.92
N ASN A 132 -2.33 1.99 -5.49
CA ASN A 132 -1.42 1.38 -6.44
C ASN A 132 -1.62 1.95 -7.85
N CYS A 133 -0.52 2.30 -8.53
CA CYS A 133 -0.52 2.75 -9.94
C CYS A 133 0.20 1.78 -10.89
N VAL A 134 0.72 0.66 -10.38
CA VAL A 134 1.66 -0.21 -11.08
C VAL A 134 1.30 -1.69 -10.95
N GLY A 135 1.94 -2.51 -11.78
CA GLY A 135 1.80 -3.96 -11.71
C GLY A 135 0.47 -4.52 -12.25
N PRO A 136 0.23 -5.81 -12.04
CA PRO A 136 -0.87 -6.53 -12.66
C PRO A 136 -2.22 -6.07 -12.11
N ARG A 137 -3.26 -6.06 -12.98
CA ARG A 137 -4.64 -5.70 -12.59
C ARG A 137 -5.23 -6.69 -11.59
N GLU A 138 -4.63 -7.87 -11.53
CA GLU A 138 -4.87 -8.94 -10.58
C GLU A 138 -4.64 -8.46 -9.14
N SER A 139 -3.80 -7.44 -8.90
CA SER A 139 -3.64 -6.85 -7.57
C SER A 139 -4.85 -6.03 -7.11
N TRP A 140 -5.69 -5.55 -8.04
CA TRP A 140 -6.74 -4.58 -7.73
C TRP A 140 -7.93 -5.23 -7.03
N ALA A 141 -8.44 -4.52 -6.02
CA ALA A 141 -9.70 -4.85 -5.38
C ALA A 141 -10.89 -4.54 -6.33
N THR A 142 -11.95 -5.32 -6.21
CA THR A 142 -13.23 -5.05 -6.86
C THR A 142 -14.36 -4.99 -5.83
N SER A 143 -15.61 -4.86 -6.25
CA SER A 143 -16.75 -4.88 -5.32
C SER A 143 -16.90 -6.19 -4.53
N ARG A 144 -16.27 -7.29 -4.98
CA ARG A 144 -16.41 -8.63 -4.37
C ARG A 144 -15.10 -9.43 -4.33
N LYS A 145 -13.96 -8.78 -4.50
CA LYS A 145 -12.64 -9.42 -4.57
C LYS A 145 -11.66 -8.60 -3.75
N ALA A 146 -10.83 -9.28 -2.97
CA ALA A 146 -9.77 -8.63 -2.22
C ALA A 146 -8.68 -8.09 -3.15
N GLY A 147 -7.91 -7.14 -2.64
CA GLY A 147 -6.81 -6.52 -3.36
C GLY A 147 -6.56 -5.11 -2.87
N CYS A 148 -5.84 -4.31 -3.67
CA CYS A 148 -5.54 -2.94 -3.36
C CYS A 148 -6.47 -1.91 -4.01
N ALA A 149 -6.55 -0.73 -3.39
CA ALA A 149 -7.05 0.47 -4.02
C ALA A 149 -6.06 0.90 -5.11
N TYR A 150 -6.57 1.43 -6.21
CA TYR A 150 -5.76 1.67 -7.41
C TYR A 150 -6.15 2.93 -8.17
N VAL A 151 -5.15 3.54 -8.81
CA VAL A 151 -5.33 4.50 -9.90
C VAL A 151 -4.88 3.81 -11.18
N HIS A 152 -5.81 3.62 -12.11
CA HIS A 152 -5.49 2.95 -13.36
C HIS A 152 -4.73 3.92 -14.26
N VAL A 153 -3.49 3.58 -14.58
CA VAL A 153 -2.66 4.37 -15.49
C VAL A 153 -2.82 3.83 -16.91
N LEU A 154 -3.19 4.70 -17.84
CA LEU A 154 -3.32 4.43 -19.27
C LEU A 154 -2.09 4.94 -20.00
N THR A 155 -1.58 4.13 -20.92
CA THR A 155 -0.47 4.51 -21.81
C THR A 155 -0.93 4.42 -23.26
N HIS A 156 -0.80 5.52 -23.99
CA HIS A 156 -1.08 5.61 -25.43
C HIS A 156 0.22 5.81 -26.21
N TYR A 157 0.41 5.02 -27.26
CA TYR A 157 1.53 5.14 -28.18
C TYR A 157 1.03 5.78 -29.49
N GLU A 158 1.50 6.99 -29.76
CA GLU A 158 1.29 7.67 -31.03
C GLU A 158 2.41 7.30 -31.99
N LEU A 159 2.03 6.63 -33.08
CA LEU A 159 2.93 6.06 -34.08
C LEU A 159 3.07 6.95 -35.33
N ASP A 160 2.67 8.22 -35.25
CA ASP A 160 2.73 9.17 -36.37
C ASP A 160 4.18 9.61 -36.65
N HIS A 161 4.95 8.70 -37.23
CA HIS A 161 6.33 8.91 -37.67
C HIS A 161 6.48 8.49 -39.13
N ALA A 162 7.24 9.28 -39.90
CA ALA A 162 7.46 9.02 -41.32
C ALA A 162 8.22 7.70 -41.59
N SER A 163 9.01 7.23 -40.62
CA SER A 163 9.84 6.03 -40.73
C SER A 163 9.23 4.86 -39.95
N PRO A 164 8.87 3.74 -40.61
CA PRO A 164 8.48 2.52 -39.92
C PRO A 164 9.56 2.04 -38.95
N GLY A 165 9.16 1.63 -37.74
CA GLY A 165 10.07 1.17 -36.69
C GLY A 165 10.70 2.27 -35.83
N GLY A 166 10.34 3.54 -36.03
CA GLY A 166 10.72 4.63 -35.14
C GLY A 166 10.09 4.52 -33.75
N PRO A 167 10.70 5.11 -32.71
CA PRO A 167 10.15 5.10 -31.35
C PRO A 167 8.83 5.89 -31.32
N PRO A 168 7.75 5.35 -30.71
CA PRO A 168 6.49 6.08 -30.58
C PRO A 168 6.64 7.32 -29.70
N LYS A 169 5.75 8.29 -29.90
CA LYS A 169 5.51 9.30 -28.87
C LYS A 169 4.58 8.69 -27.82
N THR A 170 5.02 8.67 -26.56
CA THR A 170 4.29 8.04 -25.46
C THR A 170 3.55 9.08 -24.63
N TYR A 171 2.26 8.85 -24.40
CA TYR A 171 1.44 9.62 -23.46
C TYR A 171 0.98 8.71 -22.34
N THR A 172 1.12 9.18 -21.10
CA THR A 172 0.70 8.45 -19.90
C THR A 172 -0.22 9.34 -19.09
N PHE A 173 -1.39 8.84 -18.73
CA PHE A 173 -2.39 9.59 -17.96
C PHE A 173 -3.21 8.65 -17.07
N ALA A 174 -3.74 9.19 -15.98
CA ALA A 174 -4.66 8.45 -15.14
C ALA A 174 -6.03 8.32 -15.82
N ASP A 175 -6.60 7.13 -15.74
CA ASP A 175 -7.99 6.86 -16.11
C ASP A 175 -8.93 7.80 -15.31
N PRO A 176 -9.84 8.53 -15.99
CA PRO A 176 -10.69 9.55 -15.35
C PRO A 176 -11.51 9.03 -14.18
N ASP A 177 -12.05 7.81 -14.27
CA ASP A 177 -12.91 7.25 -13.22
C ASP A 177 -12.09 6.94 -11.97
N SER A 178 -10.96 6.26 -12.12
CA SER A 178 -10.08 5.95 -11.00
C SER A 178 -9.46 7.19 -10.36
N LEU A 179 -9.11 8.20 -11.16
CA LEU A 179 -8.61 9.49 -10.67
C LEU A 179 -9.69 10.24 -9.88
N THR A 180 -10.93 10.27 -10.39
CA THR A 180 -12.06 10.93 -9.72
C THR A 180 -12.36 10.26 -8.37
N ARG A 181 -12.25 8.93 -8.27
CA ARG A 181 -12.38 8.21 -6.99
C ARG A 181 -11.31 8.65 -5.98
N LEU A 182 -10.04 8.67 -6.38
CA LEU A 182 -8.95 9.15 -5.52
C LEU A 182 -9.22 10.59 -5.04
N GLN A 183 -9.56 11.49 -5.95
CA GLN A 183 -9.84 12.89 -5.62
C GLN A 183 -11.02 13.04 -4.64
N THR A 184 -12.07 12.23 -4.82
CA THR A 184 -13.22 12.19 -3.92
C THR A 184 -12.81 11.74 -2.52
N ASP A 185 -11.98 10.70 -2.42
CA ASP A 185 -11.54 10.17 -1.13
C ASP A 185 -10.60 11.15 -0.41
N VAL A 186 -9.72 11.84 -1.14
CA VAL A 186 -8.90 12.93 -0.60
C VAL A 186 -9.79 14.07 -0.09
N ALA A 187 -10.78 14.50 -0.86
CA ALA A 187 -11.71 15.55 -0.43
C ALA A 187 -12.47 15.15 0.83
N ALA A 188 -13.03 13.95 0.88
CA ALA A 188 -13.75 13.42 2.03
C ALA A 188 -12.85 13.25 3.27
N LEU A 189 -11.58 12.87 3.09
CA LEU A 189 -10.63 12.76 4.19
C LEU A 189 -10.27 14.13 4.76
N ARG A 190 -10.11 15.16 3.92
CA ARG A 190 -9.82 16.54 4.36
C ARG A 190 -10.91 17.15 5.24
N GLU A 191 -12.15 16.65 5.17
CA GLU A 191 -13.23 17.11 6.07
C GLU A 191 -13.06 16.61 7.51
N ARG A 192 -12.28 15.54 7.72
CA ARG A 192 -12.17 14.84 9.00
C ARG A 192 -10.73 14.58 9.47
N ALA A 193 -9.74 15.05 8.72
CA ALA A 193 -8.33 14.99 9.08
C ALA A 193 -7.69 16.38 8.91
N ASP A 194 -6.80 16.72 9.84
CA ASP A 194 -6.08 18.00 9.86
C ASP A 194 -4.83 17.93 8.95
N VAL A 195 -4.28 16.72 8.77
CA VAL A 195 -3.20 16.40 7.83
C VAL A 195 -3.62 15.21 6.98
N VAL A 196 -3.44 15.30 5.66
CA VAL A 196 -3.73 14.21 4.72
C VAL A 196 -2.46 13.80 3.98
N LEU A 197 -2.14 12.51 4.04
CA LEU A 197 -1.06 11.84 3.33
C LEU A 197 -1.69 10.89 2.30
N VAL A 198 -1.12 10.86 1.10
CA VAL A 198 -1.58 10.02 -0.02
C VAL A 198 -0.37 9.37 -0.66
#